data_AF-J9G713-F1
#
_entry.id   AF-J9G713-F1
#
_cell.length_a   1.000
_cell.length_b   1.000
_cell.length_c   1.000
_cell.angle_alpha   90.00
_cell.angle_beta   90.00
_cell.angle_gamma   90.00
#
_symmetry.space_group_name_H-M   'P 1'
#
loop_
_entity.id
_entity.type
_entity.pdbx_description
1 polymer ?
#
loop_
_entity_poly.entity_id
_entity_poly.type
_entity_poly.pdbx_seq_one_letter_code
_entity_poly.pdbx_strand_id
1 'polypeptide(L)'
;KKPLAVIINRAGQPESADTEKALKAFCETEHLPILAALPFDRQAAEAYARGEHPMAVSPRWKERFKNAAERLTALTATGGSHD
;
A
#
# COMPACT_ATOMS: atom_id res chain seq x y z
N LYS A 1 22.01 2.53 -2.79
CA LYS A 1 20.66 3.16 -2.85
C LYS A 1 19.80 2.53 -1.75
N LYS A 2 18.89 3.28 -1.11
CA LYS A 2 17.94 2.70 -0.14
C LYS A 2 16.85 1.92 -0.89
N PRO A 3 16.37 0.77 -0.38
CA PRO A 3 15.23 0.08 -0.97
C PRO A 3 13.98 0.96 -0.86
N LEU A 4 13.19 1.02 -1.94
CA LEU A 4 11.95 1.78 -2.03
C LEU A 4 10.82 0.86 -2.47
N ALA A 5 9.60 1.19 -2.05
CA ALA A 5 8.39 0.43 -2.38
C ALA A 5 7.17 1.36 -2.37
N VAL A 6 6.07 0.91 -2.98
CA VAL A 6 4.86 1.72 -3.18
C VAL A 6 3.65 1.06 -2.53
N ILE A 7 2.79 1.86 -1.93
CA ILE A 7 1.42 1.48 -1.57
C ILE A 7 0.48 2.39 -2.36
N ILE A 8 -0.47 1.80 -3.08
CA ILE A 8 -1.50 2.55 -3.80
C ILE A 8 -2.68 2.72 -2.85
N ASN A 9 -3.03 3.96 -2.51
CA ASN A 9 -4.20 4.28 -1.71
C ASN A 9 -5.40 4.64 -2.60
N ARG A 10 -6.62 4.40 -2.11
CA ARG A 10 -7.88 4.59 -2.87
C ARG A 10 -7.92 3.84 -4.21
N ALA A 11 -7.32 2.65 -4.27
CA ALA A 11 -7.24 1.86 -5.49
C ALA A 11 -8.61 1.38 -5.99
N GLY A 12 -8.71 1.13 -7.30
CA GLY A 12 -9.87 0.53 -7.95
C GLY A 12 -11.03 1.50 -8.21
N GLN A 13 -10.80 2.80 -8.13
CA GLN A 13 -11.79 3.82 -8.45
C GLN A 13 -11.91 4.01 -9.97
N PRO A 14 -13.13 4.01 -10.55
CA PRO A 14 -13.31 4.18 -11.99
C PRO A 14 -12.71 5.47 -12.54
N GLU A 15 -12.84 6.58 -11.79
CA GLU A 15 -12.31 7.88 -12.18
C GLU A 15 -10.77 7.94 -12.22
N SER A 16 -10.10 6.99 -11.55
CA SER A 16 -8.64 6.91 -11.51
C SER A 16 -8.09 5.70 -12.26
N ALA A 17 -8.90 4.97 -13.05
CA ALA A 17 -8.49 3.72 -13.67
C ALA A 17 -7.27 3.89 -14.58
N ASP A 18 -7.28 4.93 -15.44
CA ASP A 18 -6.17 5.21 -16.35
C ASP A 18 -4.92 5.68 -15.60
N THR A 19 -5.08 6.52 -14.58
CA THR A 19 -3.97 6.99 -13.74
C THR A 19 -3.38 5.84 -12.91
N GLU A 20 -4.19 4.95 -12.36
CA GLU A 20 -3.72 3.77 -11.63
C GLU A 20 -2.99 2.81 -12.57
N LYS A 21 -3.47 2.63 -13.82
CA LYS A 21 -2.74 1.85 -14.84
C LYS A 21 -1.39 2.47 -15.17
N ALA A 22 -1.34 3.79 -15.39
CA ALA A 22 -0.09 4.51 -15.64
C ALA A 22 0.89 4.42 -14.46
N LEU A 23 0.38 4.54 -13.22
CA LEU A 23 1.18 4.38 -12.00
C LEU A 23 1.78 2.98 -11.88
N LYS A 24 1.00 1.92 -12.17
CA LYS A 24 1.53 0.54 -12.16
C LYS A 24 2.64 0.34 -13.19
N ALA A 25 2.46 0.86 -14.41
CA ALA A 25 3.47 0.80 -15.46
C ALA A 25 4.76 1.56 -15.09
N PHE A 26 4.61 2.72 -14.45
CA PHE A 26 5.74 3.46 -13.90
C PHE A 26 6.48 2.66 -12.82
N CYS A 27 5.76 2.07 -11.86
CA CYS A 27 6.35 1.25 -10.81
C CYS A 27 7.11 0.04 -11.38
N GLU A 28 6.58 -0.59 -12.42
CA GLU A 28 7.26 -1.68 -13.13
C GLU A 28 8.56 -1.22 -13.78
N THR A 29 8.52 -0.10 -14.50
CA THR A 29 9.70 0.49 -15.17
C THR A 29 10.79 0.88 -14.17
N GLU A 30 10.42 1.50 -13.05
CA GLU A 30 11.35 1.94 -12.01
C GLU A 30 11.75 0.85 -11.02
N HIS A 31 11.29 -0.40 -11.23
CA HIS A 31 11.53 -1.53 -10.33
C HIS A 31 11.09 -1.25 -8.88
N LEU A 32 9.96 -0.56 -8.73
CA LEU A 32 9.35 -0.21 -7.45
C LEU A 32 8.27 -1.25 -7.10
N PRO A 33 8.52 -2.16 -6.14
CA PRO A 33 7.52 -3.15 -5.76
C PRO A 33 6.30 -2.48 -5.12
N ILE A 34 5.10 -2.84 -5.60
CA ILE A 34 3.83 -2.40 -5.02
C ILE A 34 3.43 -3.36 -3.90
N LEU A 35 3.49 -2.92 -2.64
CA LEU A 35 3.25 -3.72 -1.43
C LEU A 35 1.77 -3.88 -1.06
N ALA A 36 0.92 -2.97 -1.52
CA ALA A 36 -0.53 -3.09 -1.39
C ALA A 36 -1.27 -2.14 -2.33
N ALA A 37 -2.48 -2.54 -2.70
CA ALA A 37 -3.51 -1.67 -3.24
C ALA A 37 -4.64 -1.60 -2.21
N LEU A 38 -4.76 -0.48 -1.52
CA LEU A 38 -5.75 -0.23 -0.48
C LEU A 38 -6.98 0.39 -1.14
N PRO A 39 -8.16 -0.26 -1.08
CA PRO A 39 -9.35 0.25 -1.74
C PRO A 39 -9.82 1.54 -1.08
N PHE A 40 -10.61 2.32 -1.80
CA PHE A 40 -11.41 3.33 -1.13
C PHE A 40 -12.49 2.67 -0.27
N ASP A 41 -12.58 3.10 0.98
CA ASP A 41 -13.56 2.63 1.95
C ASP A 41 -14.04 3.83 2.77
N ARG A 42 -15.32 4.16 2.61
CA ARG A 42 -15.91 5.32 3.28
C ARG A 42 -15.89 5.18 4.80
N GLN A 43 -16.12 3.98 5.33
CA GLN A 43 -16.13 3.74 6.78
C GLN A 43 -14.73 3.96 7.37
N ALA A 44 -13.69 3.49 6.68
CA ALA A 44 -12.31 3.73 7.08
C ALA A 44 -11.92 5.21 7.01
N ALA A 45 -12.36 5.92 5.96
CA ALA A 45 -12.12 7.35 5.81
C ALA A 45 -12.82 8.17 6.92
N GLU A 46 -14.06 7.83 7.26
CA GLU A 46 -14.82 8.48 8.33
C GLU A 46 -14.21 8.23 9.71
N ALA A 47 -13.77 7.00 10.00
CA ALA A 47 -13.05 6.68 11.24
C ALA A 47 -11.76 7.50 11.34
N TYR A 48 -10.95 7.54 10.27
CA TYR A 48 -9.75 8.37 10.21
C TYR A 48 -10.05 9.85 10.46
N ALA A 49 -11.13 10.39 9.87
CA ALA A 49 -11.54 11.78 10.08
C ALA A 49 -11.95 12.08 11.53
N ARG A 50 -12.34 11.07 12.32
CA ARG A 50 -12.59 11.17 13.76
C ARG A 50 -11.35 10.92 14.62
N GLY A 51 -10.18 10.71 14.01
CA GLY A 51 -8.94 10.39 14.71
C GLY A 51 -8.79 8.90 15.07
N GLU A 52 -9.64 8.03 14.54
CA GLU A 52 -9.58 6.58 14.75
C GLU A 52 -8.80 5.90 13.62
N HIS A 53 -7.90 4.98 13.96
CA HIS A 53 -7.16 4.24 12.94
C HIS A 53 -8.07 3.21 12.25
N PRO A 54 -8.06 3.07 10.90
CA PRO A 54 -8.88 2.07 10.18
C PRO A 54 -8.74 0.63 10.69
N MET A 55 -7.56 0.25 11.15
CA MET A 55 -7.29 -1.06 11.77
C MET A 55 -8.02 -1.30 13.10
N ALA A 56 -8.40 -0.25 13.82
CA ALA A 56 -9.14 -0.35 15.08
C ALA A 56 -10.63 -0.66 14.84
N VAL A 57 -11.16 -0.24 13.69
CA VAL A 57 -12.60 -0.33 13.37
C VAL A 57 -12.93 -1.39 12.32
N SER A 58 -11.93 -1.93 11.61
CA SER A 58 -12.14 -2.90 10.54
C SER A 58 -11.08 -4.02 10.51
N PRO A 59 -11.49 -5.28 10.77
CA PRO A 59 -10.60 -6.44 10.64
C PRO A 59 -9.98 -6.58 9.24
N ARG A 60 -10.74 -6.25 8.19
CA ARG A 60 -10.27 -6.26 6.80
C ARG A 60 -9.13 -5.27 6.57
N TRP A 61 -9.21 -4.08 7.17
CA TRP A 61 -8.13 -3.10 7.10
C TRP A 61 -6.91 -3.55 7.90
N LYS A 62 -7.13 -4.12 9.09
CA LYS A 62 -6.06 -4.72 9.89
C LYS A 62 -5.28 -5.78 9.10
N GLU A 63 -5.97 -6.67 8.41
CA GLU A 63 -5.36 -7.70 7.56
C GLU A 63 -4.57 -7.09 6.39
N ARG A 64 -5.13 -6.09 5.69
CA ARG A 64 -4.44 -5.41 4.58
C ARG A 64 -3.12 -4.76 5.02
N PHE A 65 -3.13 -4.04 6.14
CA PHE A 65 -1.93 -3.43 6.68
C PHE A 65 -0.93 -4.46 7.20
N LYS A 66 -1.39 -5.54 7.83
CA LYS A 66 -0.54 -6.67 8.25
C LYS A 66 0.20 -7.28 7.07
N ASN A 67 -0.52 -7.61 5.99
CA ASN A 67 0.08 -8.19 4.78
C ASN A 67 1.07 -7.22 4.12
N ALA A 68 0.76 -5.91 4.09
CA ALA A 68 1.69 -4.90 3.57
C ALA A 68 2.98 -4.82 4.42
N ALA A 69 2.87 -4.87 5.75
CA ALA A 69 4.00 -4.85 6.67
C ALA A 69 4.87 -6.11 6.55
N GLU A 70 4.26 -7.29 6.38
CA GLU A 70 4.97 -8.55 6.13
C GLU A 70 5.79 -8.46 4.84
N ARG A 71 5.19 -7.94 3.76
CA ARG A 71 5.90 -7.73 2.47
C ARG A 71 7.03 -6.70 2.59
N LEU A 72 6.82 -5.63 3.36
CA LEU A 72 7.87 -4.63 3.63
C LEU A 72 9.04 -5.25 4.39
N THR A 73 8.75 -6.07 5.40
CA THR A 73 9.77 -6.76 6.21
C THR A 73 10.59 -7.71 5.33
N ALA A 74 9.94 -8.49 4.47
CA ALA A 74 10.59 -9.37 3.51
C ALA A 74 11.51 -8.59 2.55
N LEU A 75 11.10 -7.41 2.08
CA LEU A 75 11.93 -6.56 1.22
C LEU A 75 13.22 -6.10 1.92
N THR A 76 13.14 -5.82 3.22
CA THR A 76 14.32 -5.39 4.00
C THR A 76 15.25 -6.53 4.39
N ALA A 77 14.71 -7.76 4.56
CA ALA A 77 15.51 -8.93 4.90
C ALA A 77 16.46 -9.34 3.75
N THR A 78 16.07 -9.12 2.50
CA THR A 78 16.89 -9.40 1.31
C THR A 78 18.00 -8.36 1.08
N GLY A 79 17.99 -7.23 1.81
CA GLY A 79 19.00 -6.16 1.71
C GLY A 79 20.13 -6.25 2.75
N GLY A 80 20.15 -7.29 3.58
CA GLY A 80 21.12 -7.50 4.65
C GLY A 80 22.43 -8.18 4.22
N SER A 81 23.08 -7.67 3.18
CA SER A 81 24.52 -7.90 2.94
C SER A 81 25.16 -6.54 2.77
N HIS A 82 25.60 -5.98 3.89
CA HIS A 82 26.58 -4.90 3.92
C HIS A 82 27.97 -5.54 3.80
N ASP A 83 28.59 -5.42 2.63
CA ASP A 83 30.04 -5.23 2.53
C ASP A 83 30.37 -3.75 2.82
#